data_AF-A0A8T1SIW7-F1
#
_entry.id   AF-A0A8T1SIW7-F1
#
_cell.length_a   1.000
_cell.length_b   1.000
_cell.length_c   1.000
_cell.angle_alpha   90.00
_cell.angle_beta   90.00
_cell.angle_gamma   90.00
#
_symmetry.space_group_name_H-M   'P 1'
#
loop_
_entity.id
_entity.type
_entity.pdbx_description
1 polymer ?
#
loop_
_entity_poly.entity_id
_entity_poly.type
_entity_poly.pdbx_seq_one_letter_code
_entity_poly.pdbx_strand_id
1 'polypeptide(L)'
;MGLSPGLLLIGGSFAAFRLLNRGLERLVPPPRPALRNRWKWRNIWTSFAHSLLSGAGALQGFYLHPQMAEDLIGTHSPAAHGVVSVSIGYFLQDFVDMLYNQKLHQSWELLFHHSV
;
A
#
# COMPACT_ATOMS: atom_id res chain seq x y z
N MET A 1 -1.38 28.93 0.17
CA MET A 1 -2.08 27.69 -0.27
C MET A 1 -1.44 26.53 0.47
N GLY A 2 -2.09 25.99 1.50
CA GLY A 2 -1.58 24.84 2.25
C GLY A 2 -1.86 23.54 1.49
N LEU A 3 -0.95 22.57 1.56
CA LEU A 3 -1.21 21.21 1.07
C LEU A 3 -2.40 20.61 1.82
N SER A 4 -3.32 19.96 1.11
CA SER A 4 -4.45 19.31 1.76
C SER A 4 -3.98 18.16 2.67
N PRO A 5 -4.64 17.90 3.81
CA PRO A 5 -4.26 16.81 4.72
C PRO A 5 -4.14 15.45 4.02
N GLY A 6 -5.02 15.17 3.03
CA GLY A 6 -4.95 13.97 2.21
C GLY A 6 -3.68 13.89 1.36
N LEU A 7 -3.27 14.97 0.70
CA LEU A 7 -2.02 15.00 -0.07
C LEU A 7 -0.79 14.80 0.81
N LEU A 8 -0.79 15.37 2.02
CA LEU A 8 0.27 15.16 2.99
C LEU A 8 0.33 13.70 3.44
N LEU A 9 -0.83 13.07 3.69
CA LEU A 9 -0.89 11.64 4.03
C LEU A 9 -0.42 10.75 2.89
N ILE A 10 -0.80 11.04 1.64
CA ILE A 10 -0.34 10.29 0.45
C ILE A 10 1.19 10.42 0.30
N GLY A 11 1.72 11.65 0.37
CA GLY A 11 3.16 11.88 0.26
C GLY A 11 3.95 11.25 1.40
N GLY A 12 3.45 11.37 2.63
CA GLY A 12 4.04 10.79 3.82
C GLY A 12 4.04 9.25 3.78
N SER A 13 2.92 8.63 3.39
CA SER A 13 2.83 7.17 3.26
C SER A 13 3.72 6.65 2.13
N PHE A 14 3.77 7.33 0.98
CA PHE A 14 4.72 7.01 -0.09
C PHE A 14 6.17 6.99 0.42
N ALA A 15 6.59 8.03 1.14
CA ALA A 15 7.93 8.09 1.71
C ALA A 15 8.17 6.98 2.75
N ALA A 16 7.19 6.73 3.62
CA ALA A 16 7.26 5.69 4.66
C ALA A 16 7.39 4.29 4.06
N PHE A 17 6.55 3.93 3.09
CA PHE A 17 6.64 2.64 2.39
C PHE A 17 7.95 2.50 1.61
N ARG A 18 8.47 3.59 1.04
CA ARG A 18 9.76 3.57 0.35
C ARG A 18 10.93 3.35 1.31
N LEU A 19 10.88 3.93 2.50
CA LEU A 19 11.86 3.69 3.56
C LEU A 19 11.74 2.26 4.10
N LEU A 20 10.53 1.79 4.35
CA LEU A 20 10.25 0.41 4.77
C LEU A 20 10.82 -0.58 3.77
N ASN A 21 10.49 -0.44 2.48
CA ASN A 21 10.96 -1.32 1.42
C ASN A 21 12.50 -1.36 1.35
N ARG A 22 13.21 -0.22 1.55
CA ARG A 22 14.68 -0.18 1.61
C ARG A 22 15.26 -0.81 2.89
N GLY A 23 14.61 -0.61 4.03
CA GLY A 23 15.04 -1.16 5.32
C GLY A 23 14.68 -2.62 5.51
N LEU A 24 13.81 -3.16 4.65
CA LEU A 24 13.16 -4.44 4.87
C LEU A 24 14.13 -5.61 4.93
N GLU A 25 15.18 -5.62 4.11
CA GLU A 25 16.19 -6.69 4.16
C GLU A 25 16.97 -6.73 5.49
N ARG A 26 17.01 -5.62 6.24
CA ARG A 26 17.60 -5.59 7.58
C ARG A 26 16.66 -6.16 8.63
N LEU A 27 15.35 -5.95 8.46
CA LEU A 27 14.32 -6.44 9.38
C LEU A 27 13.99 -7.91 9.13
N VAL A 28 13.89 -8.29 7.86
CA VAL A 28 13.52 -9.62 7.39
C VAL A 28 14.49 -10.06 6.28
N PRO A 29 15.64 -10.66 6.63
CA PRO A 29 16.64 -11.05 5.67
C PRO A 29 16.09 -12.11 4.70
N PRO A 30 16.40 -12.01 3.39
CA PRO A 30 15.91 -12.96 2.41
C PRO A 30 16.49 -14.37 2.62
N PRO A 31 15.65 -15.42 2.62
CA PRO A 31 16.15 -16.80 2.62
C PRO A 31 16.88 -17.11 1.30
N ARG A 32 17.72 -18.17 1.28
CA ARG A 32 18.55 -18.53 0.13
C ARG A 32 17.82 -18.56 -1.22
N PRO A 33 16.58 -19.10 -1.34
CA PRO A 33 15.84 -19.07 -2.61
C PRO A 33 15.46 -17.66 -3.08
N ALA A 34 15.22 -16.74 -2.13
CA ALA A 34 14.82 -15.37 -2.40
C ALA A 34 16.00 -14.47 -2.80
N LEU A 35 17.25 -14.90 -2.58
CA LEU A 35 18.44 -14.15 -3.01
C LEU A 35 18.50 -13.93 -4.52
N ARG A 36 17.92 -14.84 -5.32
CA ARG A 36 17.84 -14.70 -6.78
C ARG A 36 16.93 -13.55 -7.22
N ASN A 37 15.96 -13.16 -6.39
CA ASN A 37 15.07 -12.03 -6.66
C ASN A 37 14.77 -11.27 -5.37
N ARG A 38 15.81 -10.59 -4.86
CA ARG A 38 15.75 -9.76 -3.64
C ARG A 38 14.72 -8.64 -3.74
N TRP A 39 14.56 -8.07 -4.92
CA TRP A 39 13.53 -7.05 -5.17
C TRP A 39 12.13 -7.60 -4.91
N LYS A 40 11.77 -8.73 -5.53
CA LYS A 40 10.46 -9.36 -5.34
C LYS A 40 10.22 -9.73 -3.87
N TRP A 41 11.26 -10.16 -3.15
CA TRP A 41 11.18 -10.41 -1.70
C TRP A 41 10.80 -9.15 -0.92
N ARG A 42 11.51 -8.04 -1.14
CA ARG A 42 11.20 -6.76 -0.51
C ARG A 42 9.78 -6.29 -0.86
N ASN A 43 9.37 -6.47 -2.11
CA ASN A 43 8.04 -6.07 -2.55
C ASN A 43 6.96 -6.85 -1.82
N ILE A 44 7.06 -8.19 -1.77
CA ILE A 44 6.08 -9.06 -1.07
C ILE A 44 5.87 -8.61 0.38
N TRP A 45 6.95 -8.34 1.12
CA TRP A 45 6.82 -7.92 2.51
C TRP A 45 6.29 -6.49 2.67
N THR A 46 6.62 -5.60 1.74
CA THR A 46 6.09 -4.24 1.74
C THR A 46 4.58 -4.27 1.46
N SER A 47 4.15 -5.08 0.48
CA SER A 47 2.74 -5.35 0.19
C SER A 47 2.03 -5.98 1.37
N PHE A 48 2.66 -6.96 2.03
CA PHE A 48 2.10 -7.60 3.22
C PHE A 48 1.88 -6.60 4.37
N ALA A 49 2.86 -5.73 4.63
CA ALA A 49 2.73 -4.67 5.63
C ALA A 49 1.57 -3.72 5.29
N HIS A 50 1.44 -3.36 4.00
CA HIS A 50 0.32 -2.55 3.53
C HIS A 50 -1.03 -3.26 3.75
N SER A 51 -1.17 -4.53 3.35
CA SER A 51 -2.39 -5.31 3.53
C SER A 51 -2.79 -5.47 4.99
N LEU A 52 -1.83 -5.65 5.91
CA LEU A 52 -2.11 -5.67 7.34
C LEU A 52 -2.63 -4.32 7.83
N LEU A 53 -2.00 -3.22 7.42
CA LEU A 53 -2.39 -1.87 7.83
C LEU A 53 -3.78 -1.50 7.30
N SER A 54 -4.03 -1.72 6.00
CA SER A 54 -5.32 -1.41 5.39
C SER A 54 -6.43 -2.34 5.87
N GLY A 55 -6.15 -3.64 6.02
CA GLY A 55 -7.09 -4.61 6.58
C GLY A 55 -7.47 -4.32 8.02
N ALA A 56 -6.48 -4.05 8.89
CA ALA A 56 -6.74 -3.67 10.29
C ALA A 56 -7.49 -2.33 10.38
N GLY A 57 -7.10 -1.34 9.57
CA GLY A 57 -7.77 -0.05 9.50
C GLY A 57 -9.23 -0.16 9.04
N ALA A 58 -9.52 -1.02 8.07
CA ALA A 58 -10.88 -1.30 7.62
C ALA A 58 -11.71 -1.99 8.71
N LEU A 59 -11.18 -3.04 9.35
CA LEU A 59 -11.87 -3.73 10.46
C LEU A 59 -12.16 -2.80 11.63
N GLN A 60 -11.19 -1.96 12.01
CA GLN A 60 -11.38 -0.94 13.02
C GLN A 60 -12.43 0.09 12.60
N GLY A 61 -12.44 0.50 11.33
CA GLY A 61 -13.45 1.40 10.77
C GLY A 61 -14.87 0.84 10.91
N PHE A 62 -15.08 -0.42 10.54
CA PHE A 62 -16.38 -1.09 10.69
C PHE A 62 -16.76 -1.32 12.15
N TYR A 63 -15.78 -1.60 13.03
CA TYR A 63 -16.06 -1.76 14.46
C TYR A 63 -16.52 -0.45 15.12
N LEU A 64 -15.90 0.68 14.77
CA LEU A 64 -16.24 2.00 15.32
C LEU A 64 -17.46 2.64 14.66
N HIS A 65 -17.68 2.36 13.38
CA HIS A 65 -18.79 2.89 12.58
C HIS A 65 -19.52 1.74 11.88
N PRO A 66 -20.31 0.94 12.62
CA PRO A 66 -21.00 -0.22 12.05
C PRO A 66 -21.95 0.13 10.91
N GLN A 67 -22.45 1.37 10.85
CA GLN A 67 -23.27 1.88 9.75
C GLN A 67 -22.54 1.87 8.39
N MET A 68 -21.21 1.94 8.40
CA MET A 68 -20.42 1.77 7.17
C MET A 68 -20.60 0.39 6.54
N ALA A 69 -20.95 -0.64 7.32
CA ALA A 69 -21.22 -1.97 6.78
C ALA A 69 -22.55 -2.03 6.00
N GLU A 70 -23.47 -1.10 6.29
CA GLU A 70 -24.78 -1.02 5.63
C GLU A 70 -24.73 -0.10 4.40
N ASP A 71 -23.99 1.01 4.47
CA ASP A 71 -23.85 1.96 3.36
C ASP A 71 -22.47 2.66 3.33
N LEU A 72 -21.53 2.12 2.55
CA LEU A 72 -20.22 2.75 2.32
C LEU A 72 -20.27 3.97 1.39
N ILE A 73 -21.38 4.21 0.67
CA ILE A 73 -21.49 5.30 -0.30
C ILE A 73 -21.90 6.58 0.44
N GLY A 74 -22.95 6.50 1.26
CA GLY A 74 -23.47 7.62 2.04
C GLY A 74 -22.76 7.81 3.38
N THR A 75 -22.27 6.74 4.02
CA THR A 75 -21.57 6.83 5.31
C THR A 75 -20.08 6.54 5.16
N HIS A 76 -19.28 7.61 5.16
CA HIS A 76 -17.83 7.51 5.16
C HIS A 76 -17.24 8.27 6.35
N SER A 77 -16.22 7.69 6.97
CA SER A 77 -15.52 8.32 8.09
C SER A 77 -14.20 8.97 7.65
N PRO A 78 -13.72 10.01 8.35
CA PRO A 78 -12.37 10.53 8.12
C PRO A 78 -11.27 9.47 8.25
N ALA A 79 -11.50 8.46 9.10
CA ALA A 79 -10.61 7.31 9.25
C ALA A 79 -10.54 6.47 7.97
N ALA A 80 -11.69 6.21 7.32
CA ALA A 80 -11.74 5.52 6.03
C ALA A 80 -10.97 6.29 4.94
N HIS A 81 -11.13 7.62 4.88
CA HIS A 81 -10.33 8.46 3.99
C HIS A 81 -8.82 8.38 4.28
N GLY A 82 -8.44 8.28 5.55
CA GLY A 82 -7.06 8.08 5.97
C GLY A 82 -6.49 6.74 5.46
N VAL A 83 -7.23 5.64 5.64
CA VAL A 83 -6.84 4.31 5.13
C VAL A 83 -6.66 4.35 3.61
N VAL A 84 -7.62 4.93 2.88
CA VAL A 84 -7.52 5.08 1.41
C VAL A 84 -6.32 5.93 1.01
N SER A 85 -6.08 7.06 1.67
CA SER A 85 -4.93 7.93 1.39
C SER A 85 -3.59 7.22 1.62
N VAL A 86 -3.49 6.41 2.67
CA VAL A 86 -2.32 5.57 2.93
C VAL A 86 -2.15 4.51 1.84
N SER A 87 -3.23 3.87 1.38
CA SER A 87 -3.20 2.92 0.28
C SER A 87 -2.76 3.54 -1.04
N ILE A 88 -3.22 4.75 -1.36
CA ILE A 88 -2.79 5.46 -2.58
C ILE A 88 -1.27 5.71 -2.55
N GLY A 89 -0.72 6.16 -1.42
CA GLY A 89 0.73 6.37 -1.33
C GLY A 89 1.55 5.08 -1.39
N TYR A 90 1.03 3.97 -0.84
CA TYR A 90 1.60 2.64 -1.06
C TYR A 90 1.60 2.26 -2.55
N PHE A 91 0.47 2.38 -3.24
CA PHE A 91 0.36 2.01 -4.66
C PHE A 91 1.28 2.85 -5.54
N LEU A 92 1.44 4.14 -5.25
CA LEU A 92 2.42 4.98 -5.94
C LEU A 92 3.86 4.48 -5.71
N GLN A 93 4.19 4.05 -4.49
CA GLN A 93 5.51 3.50 -4.18
C GLN A 93 5.75 2.19 -4.92
N ASP A 94 4.80 1.27 -4.87
CA ASP A 94 4.84 -0.05 -5.52
C ASP A 94 4.96 0.10 -7.05
N PHE A 95 4.17 0.99 -7.64
CA PHE A 95 4.25 1.33 -9.06
C PHE A 95 5.64 1.85 -9.45
N VAL A 96 6.18 2.80 -8.69
CA VAL A 96 7.53 3.33 -8.94
C VAL A 96 8.59 2.24 -8.79
N ASP A 97 8.49 1.39 -7.78
CA ASP A 97 9.44 0.30 -7.55
C ASP A 97 9.39 -0.76 -8.65
N MET A 98 8.20 -1.08 -9.15
CA MET A 98 8.01 -1.95 -10.32
C MET A 98 8.60 -1.35 -11.59
N LEU A 99 8.43 -0.04 -11.85
CA LEU A 99 9.02 0.64 -13.02
C LEU A 99 10.54 0.54 -13.05
N TYR A 100 11.20 0.59 -11.89
CA TYR A 100 12.66 0.50 -11.80
C TYR A 100 13.20 -0.94 -11.88
N ASN A 101 12.44 -1.93 -11.38
CA ASN A 101 12.96 -3.28 -11.16
C ASN A 101 12.36 -4.36 -12.06
N GLN A 102 11.23 -4.11 -12.74
CA GLN A 102 10.59 -5.06 -13.64
C GLN A 102 10.43 -4.49 -15.07
N LYS A 103 10.50 -5.37 -16.07
CA LYS A 103 10.11 -5.00 -17.44
C LYS A 103 8.59 -4.79 -17.44
N LEU A 104 8.15 -3.61 -17.85
CA LEU A 104 6.73 -3.20 -17.98
C LEU A 104 5.81 -4.29 -18.56
N HIS A 105 6.33 -5.12 -19.48
CA HIS A 105 5.61 -6.27 -20.07
C HIS A 105 5.01 -7.26 -19.05
N GLN A 106 5.67 -7.52 -17.92
CA GLN A 106 5.13 -8.42 -16.87
C GLN A 106 4.12 -7.72 -15.95
N SER A 107 4.15 -6.39 -15.91
CA SER A 107 3.27 -5.58 -15.06
C SER A 107 1.89 -5.34 -15.69
N TRP A 108 1.75 -5.56 -17.00
CA TRP A 108 0.47 -5.39 -17.73
C TRP A 108 -0.61 -6.36 -17.26
N GLU A 109 -0.27 -7.62 -16.97
CA GLU A 109 -1.23 -8.61 -16.46
C GLU A 109 -1.82 -8.16 -15.10
N LEU A 110 -1.00 -7.59 -14.22
CA LEU A 110 -1.44 -7.12 -12.91
C LEU A 110 -2.31 -5.85 -13.00
N LEU A 111 -1.99 -4.94 -13.93
CA LEU A 111 -2.76 -3.73 -14.21
C LEU A 111 -4.14 -4.03 -14.81
N PHE A 112 -4.23 -4.96 -15.76
CA PHE A 112 -5.52 -5.40 -16.31
C PHE A 112 -6.39 -6.07 -15.25
N HIS A 113 -5.80 -6.80 -14.30
CA HIS A 113 -6.54 -7.40 -13.19
C HIS A 113 -7.28 -6.41 -12.29
N HIS A 114 -6.82 -5.15 -12.19
CA HIS A 114 -7.48 -4.09 -11.43
C HIS A 114 -8.43 -3.23 -12.28
N SER A 115 -8.54 -3.51 -13.58
CA SER A 115 -9.37 -2.74 -14.52
C SER A 115 -10.75 -3.35 -14.74
N VAL A 116 -11.12 -4.40 -13.98
CA VAL A 116 -12.41 -5.09 -14.04
C VAL A 116 -13.20 -4.82 -12.76
#